data_AF-A0A957TRC8-F1
#
_entry.id   AF-A0A957TRC8-F1
#
_cell.length_a   1.000
_cell.length_b   1.000
_cell.length_c   1.000
_cell.angle_alpha   90.00
_cell.angle_beta   90.00
_cell.angle_gamma   90.00
#
_symmetry.space_group_name_H-M   'P 1'
#
loop_
_entity.id
_entity.type
_entity.pdbx_description
1 polymer ?
#
loop_
_entity_poly.entity_id
_entity_poly.type
_entity_poly.pdbx_seq_one_letter_code
_entity_poly.pdbx_strand_id
1 'polypeptide(L)'
;DAELPLYGVVEIEIPGHGTIIRWFRDNGGVGTGHMVGTTPQREGRVMVDTLSVPSTFMPDYCNRVMVMPATSYAALRTPMEFVLVGYPLDLDILFGLPDSQLCQSEEQRIGRRLPAGVTSRLTLSYVEEQVTYLGVDETQLQIFRFTSNGWEPMNRDTLVDTTLNLVTAVIDTDGIYAIGWEQR
;
A
#
# COMPACT_ATOMS: atom_id res chain seq x y z
N ASP A 1 1.20 21.34 16.64
CA ASP A 1 1.28 20.16 15.76
C ASP A 1 -0.07 19.99 15.08
N ALA A 2 -0.13 20.20 13.76
CA ALA A 2 -1.37 20.03 13.01
C ALA A 2 -1.42 18.59 12.50
N GLU A 3 -2.31 17.79 13.07
CA GLU A 3 -2.61 16.43 12.59
C GLU A 3 -3.31 16.52 11.22
N LEU A 4 -2.94 15.66 10.27
CA LEU A 4 -3.64 15.62 8.98
C LEU A 4 -5.06 15.10 9.20
N PRO A 5 -6.05 15.60 8.43
CA PRO A 5 -7.41 15.06 8.51
C PRO A 5 -7.47 13.61 7.99
N LEU A 6 -8.42 12.83 8.48
CA LEU A 6 -8.67 11.43 8.05
C LEU A 6 -8.83 11.29 6.53
N TYR A 7 -9.40 12.32 5.89
CA TYR A 7 -9.49 12.45 4.45
C TYR A 7 -9.02 13.84 4.07
N GLY A 8 -8.28 13.96 2.98
CA GLY A 8 -7.84 15.25 2.50
C GLY A 8 -7.54 15.25 1.00
N VAL A 9 -7.23 16.45 0.51
CA VAL A 9 -6.68 16.65 -0.82
C VAL A 9 -5.33 17.33 -0.69
N VAL A 10 -4.36 16.88 -1.48
CA VAL A 10 -3.05 17.52 -1.61
C VAL A 10 -2.81 17.89 -3.05
N GLU A 11 -2.23 19.06 -3.25
CA GLU A 11 -1.67 19.45 -4.54
C GLU A 11 -0.23 18.95 -4.60
N ILE A 12 0.13 18.30 -5.71
CA ILE A 12 1.48 17.79 -5.94
C ILE A 12 1.97 18.32 -7.27
N GLU A 13 3.12 18.99 -7.26
CA GLU A 13 3.82 19.39 -8.48
C GLU A 13 4.64 18.21 -9.04
N ILE A 14 4.28 17.71 -10.21
CA ILE A 14 5.02 16.64 -10.89
C ILE A 14 5.95 17.25 -11.94
N PRO A 15 7.28 17.03 -11.85
CA PRO A 15 8.22 17.52 -12.86
C PRO A 15 7.83 17.09 -14.27
N GLY A 16 7.57 18.06 -15.15
CA GLY A 16 7.18 17.83 -16.54
C GLY A 16 5.70 17.50 -16.79
N HIS A 17 4.88 17.44 -15.73
CA HIS A 17 3.45 17.11 -15.83
C HIS A 17 2.53 18.15 -15.15
N GLY A 18 3.09 19.09 -14.39
CA GLY A 18 2.36 20.18 -13.74
C GLY A 18 1.75 19.77 -12.39
N THR A 19 0.90 20.64 -11.85
CA THR A 19 0.21 20.42 -10.58
C THR A 19 -0.95 19.44 -10.75
N ILE A 20 -1.03 18.42 -9.89
CA ILE A 20 -2.18 17.53 -9.79
C ILE A 20 -2.80 17.60 -8.39
N ILE A 21 -4.11 17.38 -8.30
CA ILE A 21 -4.82 17.21 -7.03
C ILE A 21 -4.95 15.72 -6.74
N ARG A 22 -4.51 15.27 -5.56
CA ARG A 22 -4.66 13.90 -5.08
C ARG A 22 -5.52 13.87 -3.83
N TRP A 23 -6.51 13.00 -3.79
CA TRP A 23 -7.23 12.67 -2.56
C TRP A 23 -6.52 11.54 -1.82
N PHE A 24 -6.40 11.69 -0.50
CA PHE A 24 -5.81 10.68 0.37
C PHE A 24 -6.73 10.32 1.53
N ARG A 25 -6.49 9.14 2.10
CA ARG A 25 -7.00 8.71 3.39
C ARG A 25 -5.82 8.41 4.32
N ASP A 26 -5.76 9.07 5.47
CA ASP A 26 -4.81 8.72 6.55
C ASP A 26 -5.33 7.43 7.21
N ASN A 27 -4.54 6.35 7.13
CA ASN A 27 -4.90 5.07 7.73
C ASN A 27 -4.19 4.84 9.08
N GLY A 28 -3.59 5.87 9.65
CA GLY A 28 -2.85 5.80 10.90
C GLY A 28 -1.38 5.40 10.69
N GLY A 29 -0.79 4.76 11.70
CA GLY A 29 0.61 4.34 11.69
C GLY A 29 0.79 2.82 11.68
N VAL A 30 1.97 2.36 11.28
CA VAL A 30 2.34 0.95 11.26
C VAL A 30 2.68 0.45 12.67
N GLY A 31 1.81 -0.32 13.30
CA GLY A 31 2.04 -0.88 14.64
C GLY A 31 2.85 -2.19 14.66
N THR A 32 3.26 -2.66 15.86
CA THR A 32 3.63 -4.07 16.05
C THR A 32 2.40 -4.90 15.76
N GLY A 33 2.45 -5.70 14.69
CA GLY A 33 1.25 -6.24 14.05
C GLY A 33 0.19 -6.80 15.00
N HIS A 34 -1.08 -6.52 14.69
CA HIS A 34 -2.18 -7.20 15.35
C HIS A 34 -2.07 -8.69 15.03
N MET A 35 -2.00 -9.54 16.06
CA MET A 35 -1.74 -11.00 15.94
C MET A 35 -2.73 -11.77 15.06
N VAL A 36 -3.84 -11.14 14.67
CA VAL A 36 -4.88 -11.68 13.82
C VAL A 36 -5.44 -10.49 13.04
N GLY A 37 -5.53 -10.58 11.70
CA GLY A 37 -6.05 -9.56 10.79
C GLY A 37 -7.53 -9.21 11.02
N THR A 38 -7.82 -8.74 12.23
CA THR A 38 -9.14 -8.45 12.81
C THR A 38 -9.27 -6.98 13.12
N THR A 39 -8.48 -6.13 12.47
CA THR A 39 -8.78 -4.71 12.46
C THR A 39 -10.11 -4.53 11.74
N PRO A 40 -11.09 -3.87 12.37
CA PRO A 40 -12.45 -3.81 11.86
C PRO A 40 -12.42 -3.25 10.43
N GLN A 41 -13.34 -3.67 9.56
CA GLN A 41 -13.53 -3.12 8.20
C GLN A 41 -13.60 -1.58 8.15
N ARG A 42 -13.77 -0.94 9.32
CA ARG A 42 -13.58 0.48 9.59
C ARG A 42 -12.25 1.03 9.08
N GLU A 43 -11.15 0.27 9.05
CA GLU A 43 -9.81 0.73 8.62
C GLU A 43 -9.58 0.70 7.10
N GLY A 44 -10.56 0.21 6.33
CA GLY A 44 -10.52 0.18 4.87
C GLY A 44 -9.97 -1.12 4.29
N ARG A 45 -9.69 -1.14 2.98
CA ARG A 45 -9.25 -2.34 2.25
C ARG A 45 -7.74 -2.59 2.32
N VAL A 46 -7.02 -1.81 3.12
CA VAL A 46 -5.56 -1.85 3.23
C VAL A 46 -5.16 -1.79 4.69
N MET A 47 -4.28 -2.70 5.09
CA MET A 47 -3.59 -2.67 6.37
C MET A 47 -2.10 -2.84 6.13
N VAL A 48 -1.27 -2.11 6.87
CA VAL A 48 0.18 -2.25 6.85
C VAL A 48 0.64 -2.46 8.29
N ASP A 49 1.29 -3.59 8.55
CA ASP A 49 1.81 -3.99 9.87
C ASP A 49 3.33 -4.05 9.85
N THR A 50 4.02 -3.67 10.93
CA THR A 50 5.48 -3.85 10.98
C THR A 50 5.79 -5.24 11.53
N LEU A 51 6.59 -6.01 10.79
CA LEU A 51 7.10 -7.31 11.23
C LEU A 51 8.39 -7.18 12.03
N SER A 52 9.22 -6.20 11.68
CA SER A 52 10.44 -5.88 12.42
C SER A 52 10.69 -4.38 12.40
N VAL A 53 10.93 -3.79 13.57
CA VAL A 53 11.41 -2.42 13.71
C VAL A 53 12.80 -2.49 14.37
N PRO A 54 13.84 -1.83 13.83
CA PRO A 54 15.13 -1.73 14.52
C PRO A 54 14.97 -1.12 15.91
N SER A 55 15.73 -1.57 16.91
CA SER A 55 15.67 -1.00 18.28
C SER A 55 16.07 0.48 18.36
N THR A 56 16.69 1.02 17.31
CA THR A 56 17.03 2.44 17.15
C THR A 56 15.84 3.30 16.72
N PHE A 57 14.70 2.69 16.39
CA PHE A 57 13.47 3.39 16.09
C PHE A 57 12.82 3.84 17.39
N MET A 58 12.81 5.15 17.63
CA MET A 58 12.34 5.74 18.88
C MET A 58 10.82 5.99 18.83
N PRO A 59 10.12 5.99 19.98
CA PRO A 59 8.67 6.23 20.04
C PRO A 59 8.22 7.58 19.47
N ASP A 60 9.13 8.54 19.34
CA ASP A 60 8.82 9.87 18.79
C ASP A 60 8.94 9.92 17.25
N TYR A 61 9.30 8.83 16.58
CA TYR A 61 9.30 8.79 15.11
C TYR A 61 7.87 8.93 14.59
N CYS A 62 7.68 9.81 13.61
CA CYS A 62 6.45 9.78 12.84
C CYS A 62 6.39 8.47 12.04
N ASN A 63 5.18 7.93 12.03
CA ASN A 63 4.84 6.64 11.50
C ASN A 63 3.44 6.77 10.91
N ARG A 64 3.38 6.86 9.58
CA ARG A 64 2.13 7.12 8.87
C ARG A 64 2.01 6.27 7.63
N VAL A 65 0.81 5.80 7.37
CA VAL A 65 0.42 5.09 6.16
C VAL A 65 -0.68 5.88 5.50
N MET A 66 -0.43 6.31 4.28
CA MET A 66 -1.41 7.03 3.48
C MET A 66 -1.78 6.17 2.30
N VAL A 67 -3.08 6.09 2.07
CA VAL A 67 -3.65 5.26 1.02
C VAL A 67 -4.37 6.17 0.05
N MET A 68 -4.06 5.99 -1.23
CA MET A 68 -4.65 6.73 -2.33
C MET A 68 -5.02 5.75 -3.45
N PRO A 69 -6.06 6.01 -4.25
CA PRO A 69 -6.19 5.36 -5.55
C PRO A 69 -4.93 5.65 -6.39
N ALA A 70 -4.43 4.66 -7.12
CA ALA A 70 -3.26 4.89 -7.97
C ALA A 70 -3.56 5.96 -9.02
N THR A 71 -2.80 7.06 -8.97
CA THR A 71 -2.90 8.16 -9.95
C THR A 71 -1.85 8.01 -11.06
N SER A 72 -0.97 7.01 -10.99
CA SER A 72 0.01 6.73 -12.04
C SER A 72 -0.69 6.23 -13.30
N TYR A 73 -0.71 7.07 -14.32
CA TYR A 73 -1.27 6.72 -15.62
C TYR A 73 -0.58 5.50 -16.25
N ALA A 74 0.72 5.33 -15.99
CA ALA A 74 1.45 4.15 -16.44
C ALA A 74 0.93 2.89 -15.74
N ALA A 75 0.76 2.91 -14.41
CA ALA A 75 0.22 1.78 -13.66
C ALA A 75 -1.18 1.35 -14.14
N LEU A 76 -2.00 2.33 -14.54
CA LEU A 76 -3.36 2.10 -15.04
C LEU A 76 -3.42 1.63 -16.50
N ARG A 77 -2.35 1.78 -17.29
CA ARG A 77 -2.34 1.48 -18.74
C ARG A 77 -1.33 0.44 -19.17
N THR A 78 -0.37 0.09 -18.32
CA THR A 78 0.58 -0.97 -18.63
C THR A 78 -0.19 -2.26 -18.92
N PRO A 79 0.05 -2.93 -20.07
CA PRO A 79 -0.56 -4.21 -20.37
C PRO A 79 -0.30 -5.20 -19.23
N MET A 80 -1.35 -5.90 -18.80
CA MET A 80 -1.27 -6.87 -17.71
C MET A 80 -1.46 -8.27 -18.28
N GLU A 81 -0.55 -9.19 -17.93
CA GLU A 81 -0.69 -10.64 -18.19
C GLU A 81 -1.51 -11.33 -17.08
N PHE A 82 -2.19 -10.54 -16.25
CA PHE A 82 -2.96 -10.98 -15.10
C PHE A 82 -4.25 -10.17 -15.00
N VAL A 83 -5.19 -10.69 -14.21
CA VAL A 83 -6.47 -10.05 -13.93
C VAL A 83 -6.39 -9.33 -12.59
N LEU A 84 -6.73 -8.03 -12.56
CA LEU A 84 -6.86 -7.28 -11.31
C LEU A 84 -8.21 -7.54 -10.64
N VAL A 85 -8.17 -7.79 -9.33
CA VAL A 85 -9.35 -8.09 -8.49
C VAL A 85 -9.74 -6.87 -7.62
N GLY A 86 -9.04 -5.76 -7.78
CA GLY A 86 -9.33 -4.49 -7.14
C GLY A 86 -8.62 -3.32 -7.82
N TYR A 87 -8.95 -2.11 -7.40
CA TYR A 87 -8.24 -0.93 -7.89
C TYR A 87 -6.81 -0.90 -7.34
N PRO A 88 -5.81 -0.58 -8.17
CA PRO A 88 -4.48 -0.24 -7.70
C PRO A 88 -4.52 0.88 -6.68
N LEU A 89 -3.73 0.74 -5.61
CA LEU A 89 -3.61 1.69 -4.52
C LEU A 89 -2.17 2.17 -4.44
N ASP A 90 -1.98 3.48 -4.37
CA ASP A 90 -0.72 4.09 -4.01
C ASP A 90 -0.62 4.15 -2.49
N LEU A 91 0.45 3.57 -1.97
CA LEU A 91 0.73 3.45 -0.55
C LEU A 91 2.00 4.21 -0.25
N ASP A 92 1.88 5.26 0.54
CA ASP A 92 3.02 5.99 1.09
C ASP A 92 3.20 5.60 2.56
N ILE A 93 4.38 5.08 2.89
CA ILE A 93 4.73 4.63 4.24
C ILE A 93 5.82 5.56 4.77
N LEU A 94 5.40 6.53 5.57
CA LEU A 94 6.26 7.57 6.11
C LEU A 94 6.83 7.16 7.46
N PHE A 95 8.16 7.14 7.50
CA PHE A 95 8.97 6.88 8.67
C PHE A 95 10.01 8.00 8.82
N GLY A 96 10.00 8.72 9.94
CA GLY A 96 10.95 9.82 10.14
C GLY A 96 10.93 10.41 11.54
N LEU A 97 11.90 11.29 11.83
CA LEU A 97 11.85 12.11 13.05
C LEU A 97 10.63 13.07 12.98
N PRO A 98 10.05 13.47 14.13
CA PRO A 98 8.82 14.26 14.15
C PRO A 98 8.97 15.61 13.43
N ASP A 99 10.16 16.21 13.46
CA ASP A 99 10.49 17.47 12.78
C ASP A 99 11.05 17.27 11.35
N SER A 100 11.11 16.04 10.85
CA SER A 100 11.63 15.79 9.51
C SER A 100 10.61 16.22 8.46
N GLN A 101 11.08 16.85 7.37
CA GLN A 101 10.27 17.10 6.18
C GLN A 101 9.60 15.83 5.64
N LEU A 102 10.16 14.65 5.96
CA LEU A 102 9.62 13.34 5.61
C LEU A 102 8.23 13.09 6.21
N CYS A 103 7.89 13.78 7.29
CA CYS A 103 6.62 13.68 8.00
C CYS A 103 5.69 14.87 7.72
N GLN A 104 6.11 15.79 6.85
CA GLN A 104 5.40 17.04 6.59
C GLN A 104 5.08 17.27 5.11
N SER A 105 5.76 16.60 4.17
CA SER A 105 5.49 16.77 2.72
C SER A 105 5.38 15.45 1.96
N GLU A 106 4.20 15.24 1.41
CA GLU A 106 3.81 14.22 0.41
C GLU A 106 4.59 14.33 -0.92
N GLU A 107 5.15 15.51 -1.17
CA GLU A 107 5.33 16.04 -2.52
C GLU A 107 6.47 15.44 -3.34
N GLN A 108 7.20 14.41 -2.87
CA GLN A 108 8.46 14.06 -3.54
C GLN A 108 8.74 12.63 -3.98
N ARG A 109 8.21 11.51 -3.43
CA ARG A 109 8.98 10.24 -3.58
C ARG A 109 8.17 8.94 -3.61
N ILE A 110 7.67 8.55 -4.77
CA ILE A 110 7.22 7.16 -5.05
C ILE A 110 8.43 6.22 -5.07
N GLY A 111 8.33 5.04 -4.43
CA GLY A 111 9.29 3.95 -4.54
C GLY A 111 10.45 4.04 -3.54
N ARG A 112 10.24 4.71 -2.42
CA ARG A 112 11.19 4.75 -1.32
C ARG A 112 11.29 3.36 -0.69
N ARG A 113 12.53 2.96 -0.40
CA ARG A 113 12.75 1.85 0.52
C ARG A 113 12.35 2.29 1.90
N LEU A 114 11.64 1.42 2.61
CA LEU A 114 11.47 1.55 4.05
C LEU A 114 12.86 1.62 4.70
N PRO A 115 13.00 2.28 5.87
CA PRO A 115 14.27 2.34 6.57
C PRO A 115 14.90 0.96 6.72
N ALA A 116 16.23 0.88 6.60
CA ALA A 116 16.93 -0.39 6.65
C ALA A 116 16.59 -1.17 7.95
N GLY A 117 16.18 -2.43 7.80
CA GLY A 117 15.75 -3.28 8.91
C GLY A 117 14.26 -3.16 9.28
N VAL A 118 13.52 -2.24 8.65
CA VAL A 118 12.06 -2.23 8.70
C VAL A 118 11.52 -3.17 7.64
N THR A 119 10.77 -4.18 8.09
CA THR A 119 10.02 -5.07 7.20
C THR A 119 8.56 -4.93 7.54
N SER A 120 7.70 -4.66 6.56
CA SER A 120 6.26 -4.54 6.79
C SER A 120 5.49 -5.65 6.08
N ARG A 121 4.31 -5.97 6.58
CA ARG A 121 3.33 -6.83 5.94
C ARG A 121 2.21 -5.95 5.40
N LEU A 122 1.98 -6.02 4.10
CA LEU A 122 0.83 -5.43 3.45
C LEU A 122 -0.29 -6.46 3.42
N THR A 123 -1.47 -6.09 3.90
CA THR A 123 -2.70 -6.87 3.75
C THR A 123 -3.70 -6.08 2.95
N LEU A 124 -4.17 -6.65 1.85
CA LEU A 124 -5.21 -6.10 1.00
C LEU A 124 -6.45 -6.97 1.08
N SER A 125 -7.63 -6.37 1.26
CA SER A 125 -8.90 -7.10 1.15
C SER A 125 -9.52 -6.97 -0.24
N TYR A 126 -10.24 -8.00 -0.65
CA TYR A 126 -10.99 -8.03 -1.90
C TYR A 126 -12.48 -8.31 -1.67
N VAL A 127 -13.25 -8.18 -2.74
CA VAL A 127 -14.69 -8.49 -2.74
C VAL A 127 -14.90 -9.79 -3.49
N GLU A 128 -15.45 -10.79 -2.81
CA GLU A 128 -15.73 -12.12 -3.37
C GLU A 128 -16.58 -12.07 -4.65
N GLU A 129 -17.54 -11.14 -4.73
CA GLU A 129 -18.36 -10.93 -5.93
C GLU A 129 -17.50 -10.53 -7.16
N GLN A 130 -16.41 -9.79 -6.95
CA GLN A 130 -15.49 -9.40 -8.04
C GLN A 130 -14.65 -10.59 -8.49
N VAL A 131 -14.12 -11.38 -7.55
CA VAL A 131 -13.40 -12.64 -7.86
C VAL A 131 -14.29 -13.57 -8.68
N THR A 132 -15.52 -13.79 -8.22
CA THR A 132 -16.50 -14.65 -8.88
C THR A 132 -16.84 -14.15 -10.28
N TYR A 133 -17.11 -12.85 -10.44
CA TYR A 133 -17.42 -12.24 -11.74
C TYR A 133 -16.27 -12.38 -12.74
N LEU A 134 -15.02 -12.25 -12.27
CA LEU A 134 -13.82 -12.34 -13.10
C LEU A 134 -13.41 -13.79 -13.41
N GLY A 135 -14.03 -14.79 -12.77
CA GLY A 135 -13.68 -16.20 -12.93
C GLY A 135 -12.27 -16.54 -12.44
N VAL A 136 -11.79 -15.78 -11.45
CA VAL A 136 -10.44 -15.93 -10.88
C VAL A 136 -10.43 -17.07 -9.86
N ASP A 137 -9.37 -17.89 -9.87
CA ASP A 137 -9.10 -18.82 -8.78
C ASP A 137 -8.61 -18.03 -7.56
N GLU A 138 -9.50 -17.86 -6.59
CA GLU A 138 -9.26 -17.11 -5.36
C GLU A 138 -8.01 -17.59 -4.61
N THR A 139 -7.72 -18.90 -4.63
CA THR A 139 -6.56 -19.48 -3.92
C THR A 139 -5.22 -19.11 -4.55
N GLN A 140 -5.24 -18.56 -5.76
CA GLN A 140 -4.06 -18.13 -6.52
C GLN A 140 -3.91 -16.61 -6.56
N LEU A 141 -4.71 -15.87 -5.78
CA LEU A 141 -4.54 -14.42 -5.67
C LEU A 141 -3.17 -14.07 -5.09
N GLN A 142 -2.59 -12.99 -5.61
CA GLN A 142 -1.34 -12.44 -5.10
C GLN A 142 -1.36 -10.92 -5.15
N ILE A 143 -0.45 -10.29 -4.39
CA ILE A 143 -0.22 -8.86 -4.49
C ILE A 143 0.78 -8.60 -5.61
N PHE A 144 0.50 -7.63 -6.47
CA PHE A 144 1.42 -7.10 -7.47
C PHE A 144 1.89 -5.73 -7.05
N ARG A 145 3.13 -5.40 -7.43
CA ARG A 145 3.72 -4.07 -7.28
C ARG A 145 4.00 -3.49 -8.66
N PHE A 146 3.69 -2.22 -8.85
CA PHE A 146 4.09 -1.50 -10.05
C PHE A 146 5.51 -0.95 -9.90
N THR A 147 6.39 -1.29 -10.86
CA THR A 147 7.79 -0.85 -10.95
C THR A 147 8.04 -0.12 -12.28
N SER A 148 9.28 0.30 -12.53
CA SER A 148 9.68 0.85 -13.83
C SER A 148 9.55 -0.15 -14.99
N ASN A 149 9.50 -1.45 -14.71
CA ASN A 149 9.38 -2.51 -15.72
C ASN A 149 7.92 -2.95 -15.93
N GLY A 150 6.98 -2.37 -15.17
CA GLY A 150 5.58 -2.76 -15.18
C GLY A 150 5.16 -3.42 -13.87
N TRP A 151 4.12 -4.24 -13.94
CA TRP A 151 3.60 -4.94 -12.77
C TRP A 151 4.37 -6.22 -12.52
N GLU A 152 4.84 -6.40 -11.29
CA GLU A 152 5.62 -7.55 -10.86
C GLU A 152 4.92 -8.23 -9.68
N PRO A 153 4.82 -9.59 -9.66
CA PRO A 153 4.20 -10.30 -8.55
C PRO A 153 5.07 -10.24 -7.29
N MET A 154 4.45 -9.95 -6.15
CA MET A 154 5.07 -10.08 -4.85
C MET A 154 5.03 -11.56 -4.47
N ASN A 155 6.16 -12.25 -4.58
CA ASN A 155 6.27 -13.69 -4.26
C ASN A 155 6.72 -13.95 -2.82
N ARG A 156 7.05 -12.90 -2.07
CA ARG A 156 7.61 -13.03 -0.72
C ARG A 156 6.51 -13.16 0.32
N ASP A 157 6.42 -14.37 0.88
CA ASP A 157 5.53 -14.70 2.01
C ASP A 157 4.06 -14.36 1.71
N THR A 158 3.63 -14.56 0.47
CA THR A 158 2.25 -14.29 0.07
C THR A 158 1.32 -15.34 0.66
N LEU A 159 0.28 -14.87 1.34
CA LEU A 159 -0.75 -15.71 1.94
C LEU A 159 -2.13 -15.22 1.50
N VAL A 160 -2.99 -16.16 1.14
CA VAL A 160 -4.40 -15.90 0.83
C VAL A 160 -5.26 -16.47 1.96
N ASP A 161 -6.14 -15.64 2.51
CA ASP A 161 -7.19 -16.07 3.43
C ASP A 161 -8.55 -15.87 2.73
N THR A 162 -9.11 -16.96 2.23
CA THR A 162 -10.41 -16.99 1.54
C THR A 162 -11.60 -16.95 2.51
N THR A 163 -11.37 -17.10 3.81
CA THR A 163 -12.44 -16.95 4.81
C THR A 163 -12.66 -15.47 5.15
N LEU A 164 -11.58 -14.68 5.14
CA LEU A 164 -11.60 -13.25 5.45
C LEU A 164 -11.51 -12.35 4.20
N ASN A 165 -11.38 -12.94 3.01
CA ASN A 165 -11.18 -12.25 1.74
C ASN A 165 -9.94 -11.34 1.74
N LEU A 166 -8.80 -11.87 2.19
CA LEU A 166 -7.54 -11.15 2.34
C LEU A 166 -6.41 -11.78 1.52
N VAL A 167 -5.51 -10.93 1.02
CA VAL A 167 -4.20 -11.31 0.51
C VAL A 167 -3.15 -10.53 1.27
N THR A 168 -2.13 -11.22 1.78
CA THR A 168 -1.02 -10.58 2.49
C THR A 168 0.28 -10.83 1.75
N ALA A 169 1.23 -9.88 1.79
CA ALA A 169 2.60 -10.06 1.31
C ALA A 169 3.56 -9.21 2.13
N VAL A 170 4.84 -9.59 2.15
CA VAL A 170 5.89 -8.80 2.79
C VAL A 170 6.40 -7.72 1.84
N ILE A 171 6.42 -6.47 2.32
CA ILE A 171 6.92 -5.30 1.59
C ILE A 171 8.09 -4.65 2.35
N ASP A 172 9.04 -4.11 1.58
CA ASP A 172 10.23 -3.39 2.06
C ASP A 172 10.31 -1.97 1.48
N THR A 173 9.27 -1.57 0.76
CA THR A 173 9.19 -0.35 -0.04
C THR A 173 7.75 0.14 -0.03
N ASP A 174 7.59 1.44 -0.27
CA ASP A 174 6.30 2.04 -0.61
C ASP A 174 6.07 2.01 -2.14
N GLY A 175 4.88 2.44 -2.57
CA GLY A 175 4.50 2.56 -3.97
C GLY A 175 3.11 2.02 -4.30
N ILE A 176 2.92 1.61 -5.55
CA ILE A 176 1.61 1.22 -6.07
C ILE A 176 1.45 -0.30 -6.03
N TYR A 177 0.39 -0.76 -5.36
CA TYR A 177 0.08 -2.17 -5.17
C TYR A 177 -1.33 -2.50 -5.63
N ALA A 178 -1.56 -3.74 -6.03
CA ALA A 178 -2.89 -4.25 -6.35
C ALA A 178 -3.00 -5.76 -6.08
N ILE A 179 -4.22 -6.27 -5.91
CA ILE A 179 -4.49 -7.71 -5.91
C ILE A 179 -4.75 -8.14 -7.36
N GLY A 180 -4.15 -9.25 -7.77
CA GLY A 180 -4.48 -9.87 -9.05
C GLY A 180 -4.25 -11.37 -9.09
N TRP A 181 -4.46 -11.95 -10.28
CA TRP A 181 -4.29 -13.36 -10.58
C TRP A 181 -3.63 -13.54 -11.95
N GLU A 182 -2.47 -14.21 -11.98
CA GLU A 182 -1.78 -14.60 -13.22
C GLU A 182 -2.57 -15.69 -13.95
N GLN A 183 -3.04 -15.37 -15.15
CA GLN A 183 -3.76 -16.32 -15.99
C GLN A 183 -2.73 -17.18 -16.72
N ARG A 184 -2.49 -18.39 -16.21
CA ARG A 184 -1.60 -19.38 -16.85
C ARG A 184 -2.22 -20.01 -18.09
#